data_AF-A0A7G3GBH3-F1
#
_entry.id   AF-A0A7G3GBH3-F1
#
_cell.length_a   1.000
_cell.length_b   1.000
_cell.length_c   1.000
_cell.angle_alpha   90.00
_cell.angle_beta   90.00
_cell.angle_gamma   90.00
#
_symmetry.space_group_name_H-M   'P 1'
#
loop_
_entity.id
_entity.type
_entity.pdbx_description
1 polymer ?
#
loop_
_entity_poly.entity_id
_entity_poly.type
_entity_poly.pdbx_seq_one_letter_code
_entity_poly.pdbx_strand_id
1 'polypeptide(L)'
;MNHPLEIAPYQTLKDYALLAKLAKEQSIICIVDYACRGIELPLRDVSQTGYQKYKHNEHFQIGVRGMGYVNAFSEKDFIACCEMKNVEFIVPMDKLEGVENE
;
A
#
# COMPACT_ATOMS: atom_id res chain seq x y z
N MET A 1 11.19 21.41 -18.90
CA MET A 1 10.14 20.57 -18.29
C MET A 1 10.83 19.65 -17.31
N ASN A 2 10.54 19.75 -16.02
CA ASN A 2 11.09 18.78 -15.05
C ASN A 2 10.36 17.46 -15.30
N HIS A 3 11.10 16.43 -15.68
CA HIS A 3 10.56 15.07 -15.65
C HIS A 3 10.07 14.80 -14.23
N PRO A 4 8.85 14.26 -14.04
CA PRO A 4 8.45 13.78 -12.73
C PRO A 4 9.55 12.83 -12.24
N LEU A 5 10.02 13.03 -11.00
CA LEU A 5 10.98 12.13 -10.38
C LEU A 5 10.35 10.74 -10.35
N GLU A 6 10.84 9.84 -11.20
CA GLU A 6 10.39 8.45 -11.20
C GLU A 6 10.93 7.76 -9.94
N ILE A 7 10.05 7.03 -9.25
CA ILE A 7 10.47 6.13 -8.17
C ILE A 7 11.32 5.03 -8.82
N ALA A 8 12.45 4.68 -8.20
CA ALA A 8 13.29 3.59 -8.68
C ALA A 8 12.46 2.30 -8.88
N PRO A 9 12.74 1.50 -9.92
CA PRO A 9 11.99 0.28 -10.18
C PRO A 9 12.32 -0.77 -9.12
N TYR A 10 11.43 -0.93 -8.15
CA TYR A 10 11.48 -2.03 -7.17
C TYR A 10 10.63 -3.19 -7.66
N GLN A 11 11.00 -4.41 -7.27
CA GLN A 11 10.11 -5.55 -7.43
C GLN A 11 8.93 -5.38 -6.46
N THR A 12 7.74 -5.19 -7.03
CA THR A 12 6.51 -4.98 -6.27
C THR A 12 5.50 -6.09 -6.56
N LEU A 13 4.58 -6.28 -5.63
CA LEU A 13 3.42 -7.16 -5.79
C LEU A 13 2.11 -6.35 -5.75
N LYS A 14 1.04 -6.97 -6.30
CA LYS A 14 -0.36 -6.52 -6.23
C LYS A 14 -1.27 -7.59 -5.61
N ASP A 15 -0.72 -8.42 -4.72
CA ASP A 15 -1.50 -9.35 -3.92
C ASP A 15 -2.06 -8.65 -2.67
N TYR A 16 -3.27 -8.15 -2.78
CA TYR A 16 -3.89 -7.35 -1.71
C TYR A 16 -4.30 -8.17 -0.48
N ALA A 17 -4.56 -9.47 -0.66
CA ALA A 17 -4.81 -10.37 0.46
C ALA A 17 -3.52 -10.56 1.28
N LEU A 18 -2.39 -10.76 0.59
CA LEU A 18 -1.08 -10.79 1.23
C LEU A 18 -0.75 -9.45 1.91
N LEU A 19 -0.99 -8.33 1.23
CA LEU A 19 -0.77 -7.00 1.81
C LEU A 19 -1.59 -6.79 3.09
N ALA A 20 -2.86 -7.18 3.10
CA ALA A 20 -3.72 -7.07 4.27
C ALA A 20 -3.22 -7.93 5.43
N LYS A 21 -2.76 -9.15 5.15
CA LYS A 21 -2.14 -10.03 6.15
C LYS A 21 -0.87 -9.38 6.73
N LEU A 22 0.04 -8.95 5.86
CA LEU A 22 1.31 -8.35 6.28
C LEU A 22 1.10 -7.03 7.05
N ALA A 23 0.13 -6.20 6.66
CA ALA A 23 -0.19 -4.95 7.33
C ALA A 23 -0.60 -5.14 8.79
N LYS A 24 -1.20 -6.29 9.15
CA LYS A 24 -1.54 -6.62 10.54
C LYS A 24 -0.31 -6.94 11.39
N GLU A 25 0.76 -7.40 10.75
CA GLU A 25 2.00 -7.82 11.42
C GLU A 25 2.99 -6.66 11.52
N GLN A 26 3.14 -5.86 10.47
CA GLN A 26 4.12 -4.79 10.37
C GLN A 26 3.75 -3.74 9.32
N SER A 27 4.41 -2.57 9.38
CA SER A 27 4.31 -1.56 8.34
C SER A 27 5.03 -2.00 7.07
N ILE A 28 4.31 -2.04 5.96
CA ILE A 28 4.78 -2.44 4.64
C ILE A 28 4.88 -1.21 3.75
N ILE A 29 5.98 -1.09 3.01
CA ILE A 29 6.18 -0.01 2.05
C ILE A 29 5.27 -0.22 0.84
N CYS A 30 4.48 0.81 0.53
CA CYS A 30 3.55 0.84 -0.58
C CYS A 30 3.92 1.94 -1.57
N ILE A 31 3.67 1.71 -2.85
CA ILE A 31 3.66 2.72 -3.90
C ILE A 31 2.21 2.95 -4.29
N VAL A 32 1.78 4.20 -4.28
CA VAL A 32 0.37 4.56 -4.50
C VAL A 32 0.23 5.60 -5.60
N ASP A 33 -0.81 5.45 -6.41
CA ASP A 33 -1.21 6.44 -7.39
C ASP A 33 -2.28 7.37 -6.79
N TYR A 34 -2.10 8.69 -6.92
CA TYR A 34 -3.07 9.66 -6.46
C TYR A 34 -3.27 10.82 -7.44
N ALA A 35 -4.50 11.28 -7.55
CA ALA A 35 -4.84 12.44 -8.35
C ALA A 35 -4.49 13.73 -7.61
N CYS A 36 -3.82 14.66 -8.29
CA CYS A 36 -3.56 15.99 -7.78
C CYS A 36 -4.33 17.01 -8.64
N ARG A 37 -5.03 17.97 -8.01
CA ARG A 37 -5.78 18.99 -8.75
C ARG A 37 -4.83 19.79 -9.64
N GLY A 38 -5.16 19.89 -10.93
CA GLY A 38 -4.36 20.61 -11.92
C GLY A 38 -3.26 19.78 -12.57
N ILE A 39 -3.19 18.46 -12.29
CA ILE A 39 -2.30 17.52 -12.97
C ILE A 39 -3.15 16.46 -13.67
N GLU A 40 -2.90 16.25 -14.96
CA GLU A 40 -3.67 15.32 -15.81
C GLU A 40 -3.33 13.85 -15.53
N LEU A 41 -2.07 13.56 -15.21
CA LEU A 41 -1.60 12.22 -14.87
C LEU A 41 -1.58 11.99 -13.35
N PRO A 42 -1.88 10.77 -12.87
CA PRO A 42 -1.73 10.44 -11.46
C PRO A 42 -0.26 10.58 -11.03
N LEU A 43 -0.06 11.17 -9.86
CA LEU A 43 1.24 11.20 -9.21
C LEU A 43 1.47 9.90 -8.45
N ARG A 44 2.73 9.48 -8.36
CA ARG A 44 3.17 8.34 -7.55
C ARG A 44 3.84 8.83 -6.28
N ASP A 45 3.55 8.15 -5.17
CA ASP A 45 4.21 8.40 -3.88
C ASP A 45 4.57 7.09 -3.17
N VAL A 46 5.59 7.18 -2.31
CA VAL A 46 5.98 6.11 -1.39
C VAL A 46 5.30 6.34 -0.06
N SER A 47 4.54 5.33 0.37
CA SER A 47 3.75 5.34 1.60
C SER A 47 3.98 4.05 2.38
N GLN A 48 3.31 3.90 3.52
CA GLN A 48 3.36 2.66 4.28
C GLN A 48 2.00 2.27 4.82
N THR A 49 1.81 0.97 5.04
CA THR A 49 0.66 0.48 5.77
C THR A 49 0.75 0.85 7.25
N GLY A 50 -0.41 1.07 7.85
CA GLY A 50 -0.60 1.09 9.29
C GLY A 50 -1.84 0.27 9.64
N TYR A 51 -1.78 -0.44 10.76
CA TYR A 51 -2.88 -1.23 11.25
C TYR A 51 -3.09 -0.98 12.74
N GLN A 52 -4.34 -0.81 13.13
CA GLN A 52 -4.75 -0.69 14.53
C GLN A 52 -5.96 -1.57 14.78
N LYS A 53 -5.97 -2.27 15.92
CA LYS A 53 -7.10 -3.07 16.37
C LYS A 53 -7.51 -2.65 17.77
N TYR A 54 -8.77 -2.27 17.94
CA TYR A 54 -9.36 -1.98 19.25
C TYR A 54 -10.62 -2.82 19.45
N LYS A 55 -10.53 -3.81 20.35
CA LYS A 55 -11.58 -4.82 20.58
C LYS A 55 -11.94 -5.54 19.27
N HIS A 56 -13.13 -5.27 18.75
CA HIS A 56 -13.67 -5.86 17.51
C HIS A 56 -13.57 -4.93 16.30
N ASN A 57 -13.00 -3.73 16.47
CA ASN A 57 -12.82 -2.77 15.39
C ASN A 57 -11.40 -2.87 14.85
N GLU A 58 -11.31 -3.01 13.54
CA GLU A 58 -10.05 -2.98 12.80
C GLU A 58 -9.97 -1.66 12.02
N HIS A 59 -8.78 -1.11 11.89
CA HIS A 59 -8.52 0.07 11.10
C HIS A 59 -7.21 -0.13 10.33
N PHE A 60 -7.33 -0.13 9.01
CA PHE A 60 -6.22 -0.19 8.07
C PHE A 60 -6.04 1.19 7.45
N GLN A 61 -4.79 1.61 7.30
CA GLN A 61 -4.45 2.79 6.52
C GLN A 61 -3.27 2.53 5.59
N ILE A 62 -3.23 3.25 4.48
CA ILE A 62 -2.01 3.50 3.70
C ILE A 62 -1.82 5.00 3.65
N GLY A 63 -0.65 5.47 4.10
CA GLY A 63 -0.39 6.89 4.16
C GLY A 63 1.07 7.22 4.45
N VAL A 64 1.37 8.50 4.31
CA VAL A 64 2.66 9.08 4.70
C VAL A 64 2.40 10.44 5.33
N ARG A 65 3.08 10.73 6.45
CA ARG A 65 3.15 12.06 7.11
C ARG A 65 1.89 12.94 6.96
N GLY A 66 0.76 12.48 7.51
CA GLY A 66 -0.49 13.26 7.55
C GLY A 66 -1.37 13.19 6.30
N MET A 67 -0.93 12.49 5.24
CA MET A 67 -1.73 12.18 4.06
C MET A 67 -2.17 10.70 4.10
N GLY A 68 -3.47 10.48 4.16
CA GLY A 68 -4.08 9.14 4.08
C GLY A 68 -4.61 8.87 2.67
N TYR A 69 -4.04 7.86 2.01
CA TYR A 69 -4.42 7.43 0.67
C TYR A 69 -5.51 6.35 0.71
N VAL A 70 -5.41 5.44 1.68
CA VAL A 70 -6.40 4.42 2.00
C VAL A 70 -6.73 4.53 3.49
N ASN A 71 -8.02 4.50 3.82
CA ASN A 71 -8.53 4.34 5.19
C ASN A 71 -9.71 3.36 5.12
N ALA A 72 -9.63 2.25 5.85
CA ALA A 72 -10.61 1.18 5.79
C ALA A 72 -10.84 0.55 7.16
N PHE A 73 -12.08 0.17 7.45
CA PHE A 73 -12.51 -0.41 8.74
C PHE A 73 -12.79 -1.91 8.67
N SER A 74 -12.45 -2.53 7.55
CA SER A 74 -12.48 -3.97 7.35
C SER A 74 -11.41 -4.37 6.35
N GLU A 75 -10.96 -5.62 6.42
CA GLU A 75 -10.03 -6.19 5.45
C GLU A 75 -10.59 -6.13 4.02
N LYS A 76 -11.89 -6.40 3.86
CA LYS A 76 -12.57 -6.35 2.56
C LYS A 76 -12.52 -4.94 1.95
N ASP A 77 -12.83 -3.92 2.74
CA ASP A 77 -12.80 -2.53 2.27
C ASP A 77 -11.37 -2.09 1.98
N PHE A 78 -10.41 -2.55 2.79
CA PHE A 78 -8.99 -2.29 2.57
C PHE A 78 -8.52 -2.84 1.22
N ILE A 79 -8.85 -4.09 0.90
CA ILE A 79 -8.53 -4.73 -0.38
C ILE A 79 -9.17 -3.96 -1.53
N ALA A 80 -10.47 -3.65 -1.45
CA ALA A 80 -11.17 -2.91 -2.49
C ALA A 80 -10.55 -1.51 -2.73
N CYS A 81 -10.17 -0.81 -1.66
CA CYS A 81 -9.47 0.47 -1.79
C CYS A 81 -8.08 0.32 -2.43
N CYS A 82 -7.33 -0.73 -2.09
CA CYS A 82 -6.02 -0.99 -2.69
C CYS A 82 -6.14 -1.27 -4.20
N GLU A 83 -7.13 -2.05 -4.60
CA GLU A 83 -7.46 -2.31 -6.01
C GLU A 83 -7.78 -1.01 -6.76
N MET A 84 -8.70 -0.20 -6.21
CA MET A 84 -9.11 1.07 -6.82
C MET A 84 -7.96 2.08 -6.95
N LYS A 85 -7.00 2.04 -6.02
CA LYS A 85 -5.85 2.93 -5.97
C LYS A 85 -4.61 2.37 -6.67
N ASN A 86 -4.72 1.19 -7.28
CA ASN A 86 -3.62 0.52 -7.97
C ASN A 86 -2.38 0.39 -7.08
N VAL A 87 -2.57 0.03 -5.81
CA VAL A 87 -1.49 -0.03 -4.83
C VAL A 87 -0.50 -1.12 -5.22
N GLU A 88 0.78 -0.80 -5.13
CA GLU A 88 1.88 -1.75 -5.20
C GLU A 88 2.58 -1.80 -3.86
N PHE A 89 3.18 -2.93 -3.50
CA PHE A 89 3.96 -3.01 -2.27
C PHE A 89 5.23 -3.83 -2.46
N ILE A 90 6.24 -3.47 -1.67
CA ILE A 90 7.51 -4.17 -1.62
C ILE A 90 7.40 -5.24 -0.54
N VAL A 91 7.63 -6.50 -0.91
CA VAL A 91 7.64 -7.60 0.05
C VAL A 91 8.93 -7.52 0.87
N PRO A 92 8.85 -7.56 2.21
CA PRO A 92 10.02 -7.70 3.06
C PRO A 92 10.79 -8.98 2.72
N MET A 93 12.12 -8.90 2.58
CA MET A 93 12.94 -10.03 2.10
C MET A 93 12.82 -11.28 2.96
N ASP A 94 12.65 -11.12 4.28
CA ASP A 94 12.43 -12.18 5.26
C ASP A 94 11.09 -12.92 5.09
N LYS A 95 10.16 -12.36 4.32
CA LYS A 95 8.86 -12.96 4.00
C LYS A 95 8.84 -13.64 2.63
N LEU A 96 9.94 -13.57 1.85
CA LEU A 96 10.08 -14.23 0.55
C LEU A 96 10.58 -15.68 0.68
N GLU A 97 11.27 -16.04 1.77
CA GLU A 97 11.82 -17.39 2.00
C GLU A 97 10.76 -18.49 2.25
N GLY A 98 9.46 -18.15 2.21
CA GLY A 98 8.34 -19.08 2.27
C GLY A 98 7.58 -19.26 0.96
N VAL A 99 8.05 -18.67 -0.15
CA VAL A 99 7.38 -18.70 -1.47
C VAL A 99 8.14 -19.57 -2.49
N GLU A 100 9.31 -20.11 -2.13
CA GLU A 100 10.02 -21.07 -2.97
C GLU A 100 9.75 -22.51 -2.52
N ASN A 101 9.22 -23.29 -3.48
CA ASN A 101 8.98 -24.74 -3.51
C ASN A 101 7.53 -25.22 -3.29
N GLU A 102 6.64 -24.88 -4.23
CA GLU A 102 5.65 -25.84 -4.76
C GLU A 102 5.77 -25.93 -6.29
#